data_AF-A0A2Z6NZA5-F1
#
_entry.id   AF-A0A2Z6NZA5-F1
#
_cell.length_a   1.000
_cell.length_b   1.000
_cell.length_c   1.000
_cell.angle_alpha   90.00
_cell.angle_beta   90.00
_cell.angle_gamma   90.00
#
_symmetry.space_group_name_H-M   'P 1'
#
loop_
_entity.id
_entity.type
_entity.pdbx_description
1 polymer ?
#
loop_
_entity_poly.entity_id
_entity_poly.type
_entity_poly.pdbx_seq_one_letter_code
_entity_poly.pdbx_strand_id
1 'polypeptide(L)'
;MLGIIYRDLKPENVLVREDGHIMLSDFDLSLRCTVSPTLVKSSNPIAETKSSGYCIQPTCAMQPDCIQSACFSPRFLSGKSKKEKMFRSKNDMHHQVTPLPELIAEPTSARSMSFVGTHEYLAPEIIKGEGHGSAVDWWTFGIFLYELLFGRTPFKGSANRATLFNVVGQPLRFPESPTVSFAARDLIRGLLVKEPQHRLAYRRGATEIKQHPFFHNVNWALIRCANPPEVPRQTMMMNPTSTENEVSGNYLDIDFF
;
A
#
# COMPACT_ATOMS: atom_id res chain seq x y z
N MET A 1 2.48 -17.83 -1.20
CA MET A 1 1.46 -16.87 -1.68
C MET A 1 0.62 -17.58 -2.72
N LEU A 2 -0.71 -17.43 -2.70
CA LEU A 2 -1.64 -18.30 -3.44
C LEU A 2 -1.78 -17.97 -4.95
N GLY A 3 -1.11 -16.91 -5.44
CA GLY A 3 -1.22 -16.49 -6.84
C GLY A 3 -2.64 -16.11 -7.22
N ILE A 4 -3.27 -15.26 -6.41
CA ILE A 4 -4.65 -14.78 -6.61
C ILE A 4 -4.63 -13.26 -6.57
N ILE A 5 -5.28 -12.64 -7.54
CA ILE A 5 -5.63 -11.21 -7.54
C ILE A 5 -7.13 -11.14 -7.24
N TYR A 6 -7.52 -10.40 -6.21
CA TYR A 6 -8.86 -10.48 -5.64
C TYR A 6 -9.90 -9.64 -6.43
N ARG A 7 -9.54 -8.42 -6.83
CA ARG A 7 -10.28 -7.50 -7.73
C ARG A 7 -11.64 -6.97 -7.25
N ASP A 8 -12.16 -7.43 -6.12
CA ASP A 8 -13.44 -6.95 -5.58
C ASP A 8 -13.39 -6.65 -4.08
N LEU A 9 -12.33 -5.97 -3.62
CA LEU A 9 -12.27 -5.50 -2.24
C LEU A 9 -13.20 -4.32 -2.02
N LYS A 10 -14.20 -4.53 -1.16
CA LYS A 10 -15.22 -3.57 -0.75
C LYS A 10 -15.83 -3.99 0.61
N PRO A 11 -16.50 -3.10 1.36
CA PRO A 11 -17.03 -3.40 2.68
C PRO A 11 -17.96 -4.61 2.71
N GLU A 12 -18.74 -4.80 1.66
CA GLU A 12 -19.70 -5.91 1.55
C GLU A 12 -19.00 -7.28 1.54
N ASN A 13 -17.75 -7.33 1.08
CA ASN A 13 -16.98 -8.56 0.96
C ASN A 13 -16.05 -8.81 2.16
N VAL A 14 -16.01 -7.90 3.14
CA VAL A 14 -15.23 -8.04 4.38
C VAL A 14 -16.19 -8.38 5.53
N LEU A 15 -16.20 -9.65 5.92
CA LEU A 15 -17.02 -10.15 7.01
C LEU A 15 -16.27 -10.11 8.34
N VAL A 16 -17.01 -9.97 9.45
CA VAL A 16 -16.47 -10.09 10.81
C VAL A 16 -16.95 -11.41 11.41
N ARG A 17 -16.02 -12.26 11.82
CA ARG A 17 -16.28 -13.55 12.45
C ARG A 17 -16.76 -13.36 13.90
N GLU A 18 -17.26 -14.43 14.50
CA GLU A 18 -17.71 -14.42 15.91
C GLU A 18 -16.60 -14.09 16.91
N ASP A 19 -15.34 -14.36 16.55
CA ASP A 19 -14.16 -14.03 17.35
C ASP A 19 -13.69 -12.59 17.14
N GLY A 20 -14.35 -11.81 16.28
CA GLY A 20 -14.02 -10.43 15.94
C GLY A 20 -12.97 -10.27 14.83
N HIS A 21 -12.40 -11.36 14.30
CA HIS A 21 -11.44 -11.27 13.19
C HIS A 21 -12.14 -11.10 11.84
N ILE A 22 -11.46 -10.45 10.90
CA ILE A 22 -11.97 -10.24 9.55
C ILE A 22 -11.80 -11.49 8.67
N MET A 23 -12.72 -11.69 7.75
CA MET A 23 -12.68 -12.72 6.72
C MET A 23 -13.10 -12.11 5.38
N LEU A 24 -12.32 -12.37 4.32
CA LEU A 24 -12.73 -12.03 2.97
C LEU A 24 -13.70 -13.09 2.44
N SER A 25 -14.73 -12.63 1.73
CA SER A 25 -15.73 -13.47 1.06
C SER A 25 -15.74 -13.18 -0.45
N ASP A 26 -16.63 -13.80 -1.21
CA ASP A 26 -16.84 -13.52 -2.66
C ASP A 26 -15.56 -13.45 -3.52
N PHE A 27 -15.12 -14.62 -3.99
CA PHE A 27 -13.94 -14.75 -4.86
C PHE A 27 -14.35 -14.90 -6.34
N ASP A 28 -15.59 -14.61 -6.72
CA ASP A 28 -16.09 -14.85 -8.08
C ASP A 28 -15.39 -13.99 -9.13
N LEU A 29 -14.94 -12.80 -8.72
CA LEU A 29 -14.15 -11.90 -9.54
C LEU A 29 -12.65 -12.11 -9.38
N SER A 30 -12.18 -13.09 -8.59
CA SER A 30 -10.75 -13.33 -8.42
C SER A 30 -10.10 -13.89 -9.68
N LEU A 31 -8.83 -13.57 -9.88
CA LEU A 31 -8.01 -14.09 -10.97
C LEU A 31 -6.87 -14.93 -10.40
N ARG A 32 -6.84 -16.21 -10.75
CA ARG A 32 -5.68 -17.07 -10.48
C ARG A 32 -4.56 -16.75 -11.47
N CYS A 33 -3.35 -16.63 -10.96
CA CYS A 33 -2.16 -16.33 -11.73
C CYS A 33 -0.96 -17.13 -11.22
N THR A 34 0.04 -17.29 -12.07
CA THR A 34 1.31 -17.91 -11.68
C THR A 34 2.14 -16.91 -10.89
N VAL A 35 2.63 -17.35 -9.72
CA VAL A 35 3.60 -16.59 -8.91
C VAL A 35 4.93 -17.31 -8.93
N SER A 36 6.01 -16.55 -9.08
CA SER A 36 7.37 -17.04 -8.89
C SER A 36 8.00 -16.24 -7.76
N PRO A 37 7.85 -16.71 -6.50
CA PRO A 37 8.43 -16.04 -5.36
C PRO A 37 9.94 -15.86 -5.55
N THR A 38 10.42 -14.65 -5.35
CA THR A 38 11.83 -14.29 -5.51
C THR A 38 12.37 -13.76 -4.19
N LEU A 39 13.57 -14.22 -3.84
CA LEU A 39 14.29 -13.76 -2.67
C LEU A 39 15.19 -12.60 -3.09
N VAL A 40 14.89 -11.39 -2.60
CA VAL A 40 15.65 -10.18 -2.94
C VAL A 40 16.47 -9.73 -1.74
N LYS A 41 17.72 -9.34 -1.98
CA LYS A 41 18.57 -8.76 -0.92
C LYS A 41 17.97 -7.43 -0.49
N SER A 42 17.71 -7.25 0.81
CA SER A 42 17.31 -5.96 1.35
C SER A 42 18.44 -4.95 1.13
N SER A 43 18.23 -3.98 0.25
CA SER A 43 19.10 -2.82 0.12
C SER A 43 18.53 -1.68 0.97
N ASN A 44 19.39 -1.04 1.77
CA ASN A 44 19.03 0.15 2.52
C ASN A 44 18.55 1.24 1.54
N PRO A 45 17.38 1.89 1.76
CA PRO A 45 16.81 2.85 0.83
C PRO A 45 17.56 4.20 0.74
N ILE A 46 18.75 4.34 1.34
CA ILE A 46 19.48 5.62 1.41
C ILE A 46 20.35 5.87 0.15
N ALA A 47 20.53 4.88 -0.73
CA ALA A 47 21.52 4.97 -1.80
C ALA A 47 20.96 5.00 -3.23
N GLU A 48 19.72 5.43 -3.48
CA GLU A 48 19.25 5.67 -4.86
C GLU A 48 18.33 6.90 -4.99
N THR A 49 18.83 8.08 -4.60
CA THR A 49 18.26 9.35 -5.05
C THR A 49 19.07 9.86 -6.24
N LYS A 50 18.75 9.40 -7.45
CA LYS A 50 19.17 10.09 -8.67
C LYS A 50 18.13 11.17 -9.01
N SER A 51 18.53 12.42 -8.75
CA SER A 51 18.13 13.64 -9.46
C SER A 51 16.65 13.82 -9.79
N SER A 52 15.89 14.40 -8.87
CA SER A 52 14.79 15.32 -9.21
C SER A 52 14.85 16.48 -8.24
N GLY A 53 15.37 17.61 -8.71
CA GLY A 53 15.54 18.82 -7.91
C GLY A 53 14.18 19.45 -7.61
N TYR A 54 13.76 19.38 -6.36
CA TYR A 54 12.81 20.33 -5.77
C TYR A 54 13.48 20.92 -4.53
N CYS A 55 14.19 22.03 -4.73
CA CYS A 55 14.65 22.86 -3.63
C CYS A 55 13.44 23.64 -3.10
N ILE A 56 12.95 23.28 -1.91
CA ILE A 56 12.07 24.16 -1.13
C ILE A 56 13.00 25.07 -0.33
N GLN A 57 13.22 26.29 -0.81
CA GLN A 57 13.62 27.39 0.07
C GLN A 57 12.37 28.13 0.53
N PRO A 58 12.24 28.45 1.83
CA PRO A 58 11.16 29.31 2.31
C PRO A 58 11.42 30.74 1.84
N THR A 59 10.46 31.28 1.10
CA THR A 59 10.42 32.68 0.70
C THR A 59 10.18 33.55 1.93
N CYS A 60 11.20 34.26 2.40
CA CYS A 60 11.00 35.49 3.15
C CYS A 60 11.37 36.67 2.24
N ALA A 61 10.48 37.65 2.22
CA ALA A 61 10.55 38.82 1.37
C ALA A 61 11.56 39.85 1.88
N MET A 62 11.96 40.72 0.94
CA MET A 62 12.63 42.03 1.06
C MET A 62 14.07 42.09 0.54
N GLN A 63 14.20 42.81 -0.59
CA GLN A 63 15.39 43.41 -1.23
C GLN A 63 15.95 44.60 -0.39
N PRO A 64 17.07 45.30 -0.74
CA PRO A 64 17.82 45.29 -2.01
C PRO A 64 19.38 45.32 -1.94
N ASP A 65 19.99 45.34 -3.13
CA ASP A 65 21.33 45.87 -3.53
C ASP A 65 22.59 45.05 -3.15
N CYS A 66 23.63 44.85 -3.98
CA CYS A 66 23.98 45.23 -5.35
C CYS A 66 25.30 44.51 -5.79
N ILE A 67 25.48 44.35 -7.11
CA ILE A 67 26.73 44.28 -7.89
C ILE A 67 27.59 42.99 -7.88
N GLN A 68 27.78 42.48 -9.10
CA GLN A 68 28.64 41.39 -9.55
C GLN A 68 30.14 41.67 -9.38
N SER A 69 30.97 40.62 -9.41
CA SER A 69 32.13 40.53 -10.31
C SER A 69 32.71 39.11 -10.37
N ALA A 70 32.89 38.62 -11.59
CA ALA A 70 33.58 37.40 -11.95
C ALA A 70 35.05 37.41 -11.52
N CYS A 71 35.66 36.25 -11.22
CA CYS A 71 37.10 36.02 -11.38
C CYS A 71 37.46 34.52 -11.42
N PHE A 72 37.81 34.07 -12.62
CA PHE A 72 38.96 33.21 -12.98
C PHE A 72 39.36 32.04 -12.06
N SER A 73 39.12 30.81 -12.54
CA SER A 73 40.02 29.68 -12.26
C SER A 73 41.35 29.85 -12.99
N PRO A 74 42.43 29.28 -12.42
CA PRO A 74 43.31 28.46 -13.24
C PRO A 74 43.57 27.07 -12.65
N ARG A 75 43.73 26.14 -13.58
CA ARG A 75 44.20 24.75 -13.45
C ARG A 75 45.64 24.71 -12.90
N PHE A 76 46.02 23.66 -12.18
CA PHE A 76 46.76 22.49 -12.70
C PHE A 76 47.34 21.62 -11.56
N LEU A 77 47.52 20.35 -11.90
CA LEU A 77 47.90 19.22 -11.06
C LEU A 77 49.40 19.19 -10.72
N SER A 78 49.71 18.54 -9.59
CA SER A 78 50.86 17.66 -9.33
C SER A 78 51.75 18.07 -8.15
N GLY A 79 51.87 17.17 -7.17
CA GLY A 79 52.81 17.27 -6.06
C GLY A 79 52.66 16.12 -5.06
N LYS A 80 53.44 15.05 -5.23
CA LYS A 80 53.58 13.95 -4.27
C LYS A 80 54.32 14.42 -3.00
N SER A 81 53.91 13.94 -1.81
CA SER A 81 54.79 13.52 -0.68
C SER A 81 53.94 12.90 0.44
N LYS A 82 54.08 11.59 0.69
CA LYS A 82 54.81 10.96 1.82
C LYS A 82 54.14 11.09 3.21
N LYS A 83 53.48 9.97 3.58
CA LYS A 83 53.77 9.11 4.74
C LYS A 83 53.65 9.72 6.15
N GLU A 84 52.60 9.33 6.87
CA GLU A 84 52.69 9.11 8.31
C GLU A 84 51.75 7.98 8.79
N LYS A 85 52.21 7.26 9.81
CA LYS A 85 51.75 5.96 10.29
C LYS A 85 50.68 6.13 11.37
N MET A 86 49.61 5.36 11.22
CA MET A 86 48.98 4.50 12.24
C MET A 86 48.65 5.11 13.61
N PHE A 87 47.40 5.52 13.78
CA PHE A 87 46.67 5.37 15.04
C PHE A 87 45.67 4.21 14.87
N ARG A 88 45.97 3.05 15.49
CA ARG A 88 45.00 1.97 15.67
C ARG A 88 44.06 2.38 16.80
N SER A 89 42.81 2.69 16.48
CA SER A 89 41.73 2.67 17.47
C SER A 89 41.00 1.33 17.36
N LYS A 90 40.91 0.63 18.49
CA LYS A 90 40.24 -0.67 18.62
C LYS A 90 38.74 -0.47 18.80
N ASN A 91 37.97 -1.28 18.07
CA ASN A 91 36.61 -1.75 18.31
C ASN A 91 35.53 -0.72 18.70
N ASP A 92 34.62 -0.48 17.75
CA ASP A 92 33.20 -0.50 18.07
C ASP A 92 32.51 -1.49 17.11
N MET A 93 32.17 -2.67 17.63
CA MET A 93 31.41 -3.68 16.89
C MET A 93 29.96 -3.20 16.83
N HIS A 94 29.64 -2.38 15.83
CA HIS A 94 28.25 -2.29 15.39
C HIS A 94 27.88 -3.68 14.86
N HIS A 95 26.96 -4.36 15.56
CA HIS A 95 26.18 -5.44 14.98
C HIS A 95 25.45 -4.86 13.76
N GLN A 96 26.10 -4.91 12.60
CA GLN A 96 25.39 -4.84 11.33
C GLN A 96 24.56 -6.11 11.26
N VAL A 97 23.34 -6.05 11.80
CA VAL A 97 22.31 -7.01 11.45
C VAL A 97 22.15 -6.85 9.95
N THR A 98 22.74 -7.76 9.18
CA THR A 98 22.47 -7.88 7.75
C THR A 98 20.96 -8.02 7.63
N PRO A 99 20.27 -7.09 6.94
CA PRO A 99 18.84 -7.18 6.84
C PRO A 99 18.50 -8.49 6.13
N LEU A 100 17.60 -9.27 6.74
CA LEU A 100 17.21 -10.57 6.21
C LEU A 100 16.72 -10.37 4.76
N PRO A 101 17.04 -11.30 3.86
CA PRO A 101 16.53 -11.22 2.50
C PRO A 101 14.99 -11.26 2.50
N GLU A 102 14.39 -10.46 1.63
CA GLU A 102 12.95 -10.24 1.57
C GLU A 102 12.34 -11.18 0.52
N LEU A 103 11.28 -11.90 0.88
CA LEU A 103 10.53 -12.75 -0.04
C LEU A 103 9.46 -11.91 -0.73
N ILE A 104 9.62 -11.71 -2.04
CA ILE A 104 8.62 -11.05 -2.88
C ILE A 104 7.84 -12.12 -3.64
N ALA A 105 6.51 -12.11 -3.53
CA ALA A 105 5.67 -13.11 -4.20
C ALA A 105 4.53 -12.47 -5.02
N GLU A 106 4.65 -11.18 -5.33
CA GLU A 106 3.69 -10.47 -6.19
C GLU A 106 3.66 -11.07 -7.60
N PRO A 107 2.46 -11.34 -8.17
CA PRO A 107 2.32 -11.86 -9.52
C PRO A 107 2.53 -10.75 -10.56
N THR A 108 3.77 -10.29 -10.71
CA THR A 108 4.15 -9.19 -11.61
C THR A 108 3.91 -9.48 -13.10
N SER A 109 3.76 -10.74 -13.49
CA SER A 109 3.46 -11.16 -14.87
C SER A 109 1.97 -11.31 -15.18
N ALA A 110 1.10 -11.27 -14.16
CA ALA A 110 -0.33 -11.45 -14.37
C ALA A 110 -0.94 -10.22 -15.06
N ARG A 111 -1.59 -10.43 -16.22
CA ARG A 111 -2.29 -9.36 -16.94
C ARG A 111 -3.64 -9.86 -17.43
N SER A 112 -4.70 -9.12 -17.11
CA SER A 112 -6.07 -9.34 -17.59
C SER A 112 -6.61 -8.08 -18.27
N MET A 113 -7.57 -8.25 -19.17
CA MET A 113 -8.28 -7.17 -19.87
C MET A 113 -9.74 -7.02 -19.42
N SER A 114 -10.20 -7.82 -18.45
CA SER A 114 -11.60 -7.82 -18.01
C SER A 114 -12.00 -6.50 -17.33
N PHE A 115 -13.14 -5.94 -17.72
CA PHE A 115 -13.75 -4.81 -17.01
C PHE A 115 -14.74 -5.35 -15.97
N VAL A 116 -14.27 -5.57 -14.74
CA VAL A 116 -15.05 -6.14 -13.63
C VAL A 116 -14.77 -5.40 -12.33
N GLY A 117 -15.74 -5.39 -11.42
CA GLY A 117 -15.65 -4.77 -10.10
C GLY A 117 -16.70 -3.68 -9.89
N THR A 118 -16.77 -3.18 -8.66
CA THR A 118 -17.70 -2.11 -8.28
C THR A 118 -17.21 -0.75 -8.79
N HIS A 119 -18.09 0.02 -9.46
CA HIS A 119 -17.71 1.26 -10.17
C HIS A 119 -16.89 2.27 -9.34
N GLU A 120 -17.15 2.39 -8.03
CA GLU A 120 -16.45 3.31 -7.13
C GLU A 120 -15.04 2.81 -6.73
N TYR A 121 -14.80 1.51 -6.90
CA TYR A 121 -13.58 0.80 -6.52
C TYR A 121 -12.66 0.52 -7.72
N LEU A 122 -13.17 0.61 -8.95
CA LEU A 122 -12.39 0.35 -10.16
C LEU A 122 -11.12 1.21 -10.23
N ALA A 123 -10.00 0.56 -10.55
CA ALA A 123 -8.73 1.25 -10.77
C ALA A 123 -8.71 1.97 -12.13
N PRO A 124 -7.96 3.10 -12.26
CA PRO A 124 -7.91 3.87 -13.50
C PRO A 124 -7.49 3.06 -14.72
N GLU A 125 -6.54 2.14 -14.57
CA GLU A 125 -6.04 1.27 -15.63
C GLU A 125 -7.11 0.26 -16.15
N ILE A 126 -8.03 -0.17 -15.27
CA ILE A 126 -9.19 -0.99 -15.68
C ILE A 126 -10.15 -0.12 -16.50
N ILE A 127 -10.40 1.10 -16.04
CA ILE A 127 -11.33 2.04 -16.69
C ILE A 127 -10.84 2.45 -18.09
N LYS A 128 -9.53 2.66 -18.23
CA LYS A 128 -8.89 2.98 -19.51
C LYS A 128 -8.74 1.78 -20.45
N GLY A 129 -8.95 0.56 -19.96
CA GLY A 129 -8.75 -0.66 -20.75
C GLY A 129 -7.29 -0.93 -21.08
N GLU A 130 -6.34 -0.49 -20.25
CA GLU A 130 -4.90 -0.67 -20.48
C GLU A 130 -4.43 -2.09 -20.09
N GLY A 131 -5.30 -2.87 -19.46
CA GLY A 131 -4.98 -4.16 -18.86
C GLY A 131 -4.40 -3.99 -17.46
N HIS A 132 -4.59 -5.00 -16.61
CA HIS A 132 -4.31 -4.90 -15.18
C HIS A 132 -3.71 -6.16 -14.58
N GLY A 133 -2.89 -5.98 -13.53
CA GLY A 133 -2.29 -7.04 -12.71
C GLY A 133 -2.61 -6.83 -11.22
N SER A 134 -1.78 -7.33 -10.29
CA SER A 134 -2.07 -7.25 -8.84
C SER A 134 -2.15 -5.82 -8.28
N ALA A 135 -1.61 -4.83 -9.00
CA ALA A 135 -1.65 -3.42 -8.57
C ALA A 135 -3.07 -2.87 -8.35
N VAL A 136 -4.09 -3.48 -8.96
CA VAL A 136 -5.49 -3.06 -8.76
C VAL A 136 -6.00 -3.36 -7.36
N ASP A 137 -5.50 -4.42 -6.72
CA ASP A 137 -5.90 -4.75 -5.35
C ASP A 137 -5.40 -3.67 -4.39
N TRP A 138 -4.18 -3.16 -4.60
CA TRP A 138 -3.64 -2.03 -3.81
C TRP A 138 -4.43 -0.74 -4.04
N TRP A 139 -4.90 -0.49 -5.26
CA TRP A 139 -5.83 0.62 -5.52
C TRP A 139 -7.12 0.45 -4.72
N THR A 140 -7.77 -0.72 -4.82
CA THR A 140 -9.03 -1.00 -4.11
C THR A 140 -8.86 -0.90 -2.61
N PHE A 141 -7.71 -1.32 -2.07
CA PHE A 141 -7.36 -1.15 -0.66
C PHE A 141 -7.28 0.33 -0.26
N GLY A 142 -6.74 1.19 -1.13
CA GLY A 142 -6.74 2.64 -0.92
C GLY A 142 -8.15 3.25 -0.88
N ILE A 143 -9.05 2.80 -1.77
CA ILE A 143 -10.46 3.23 -1.77
C ILE A 143 -11.15 2.77 -0.49
N PHE A 144 -10.96 1.50 -0.13
CA PHE A 144 -11.52 0.88 1.07
C PHE A 144 -11.08 1.61 2.35
N LEU A 145 -9.77 1.87 2.51
CA LEU A 145 -9.25 2.63 3.65
C LEU A 145 -9.84 4.05 3.73
N TYR A 146 -10.00 4.71 2.58
CA TYR A 146 -10.63 6.03 2.55
C TYR A 146 -12.10 5.93 3.01
N GLU A 147 -12.85 4.95 2.51
CA GLU A 147 -14.25 4.77 2.90
C GLU A 147 -14.41 4.44 4.39
N LEU A 148 -13.56 3.58 4.96
CA LEU A 148 -13.57 3.29 6.40
C LEU A 148 -13.35 4.54 7.26
N LEU A 149 -12.51 5.47 6.80
CA LEU A 149 -12.17 6.68 7.56
C LEU A 149 -13.14 7.84 7.35
N PHE A 150 -13.75 7.94 6.18
CA PHE A 150 -14.56 9.12 5.78
C PHE A 150 -16.03 8.79 5.49
N GLY A 151 -16.42 7.52 5.52
CA GLY A 151 -17.79 7.04 5.27
C GLY A 151 -18.27 7.22 3.83
N ARG A 152 -17.37 7.48 2.88
CA ARG A 152 -17.66 7.64 1.44
C ARG A 152 -16.44 7.35 0.60
N THR A 153 -16.62 6.99 -0.66
CA THR A 153 -15.50 6.83 -1.60
C THR A 153 -14.99 8.19 -2.13
N PRO A 154 -13.69 8.32 -2.47
CA PRO A 154 -13.08 9.62 -2.79
C PRO A 154 -13.48 10.21 -4.15
N PHE A 155 -13.99 9.39 -5.08
CA PHE A 155 -14.27 9.79 -6.46
C PHE A 155 -15.74 9.64 -6.87
N LYS A 156 -16.64 9.35 -5.93
CA LYS A 156 -18.07 9.17 -6.19
C LYS A 156 -18.66 10.37 -6.95
N GLY A 157 -19.24 10.12 -8.11
CA GLY A 157 -20.02 11.10 -8.88
C GLY A 157 -21.52 10.90 -8.67
N SER A 158 -22.33 11.76 -9.31
CA SER A 158 -23.80 11.65 -9.29
C SER A 158 -24.35 10.41 -10.00
N ALA A 159 -23.57 9.81 -10.90
CA ALA A 159 -23.89 8.59 -11.63
C ALA A 159 -22.61 7.80 -11.92
N ASN A 160 -22.74 6.51 -12.28
CA ASN A 160 -21.61 5.63 -12.55
C ASN A 160 -20.61 6.24 -13.54
N ARG A 161 -21.07 6.80 -14.66
CA ARG A 161 -20.21 7.44 -15.66
C ARG A 161 -19.42 8.63 -15.09
N ALA A 162 -20.05 9.43 -14.22
CA ALA A 162 -19.39 10.55 -13.55
C ALA A 162 -18.33 10.05 -12.54
N THR A 163 -18.62 8.96 -11.81
CA THR A 163 -17.65 8.29 -10.95
C THR A 163 -16.43 7.83 -11.75
N LEU A 164 -16.63 7.13 -12.86
CA LEU A 164 -15.51 6.66 -13.70
C LEU A 164 -14.67 7.83 -14.23
N PHE A 165 -15.31 8.91 -14.66
CA PHE A 165 -14.62 10.14 -15.09
C PHE A 165 -13.80 10.75 -13.96
N ASN A 166 -14.35 10.81 -12.74
CA ASN A 166 -13.64 11.31 -11.56
C ASN A 166 -12.46 10.41 -11.19
N VAL A 167 -12.62 9.09 -11.26
CA VAL A 167 -11.54 8.14 -10.99
C VAL A 167 -10.36 8.36 -11.94
N VAL A 168 -10.60 8.65 -13.22
CA VAL A 168 -9.51 8.86 -14.19
C VAL A 168 -8.93 10.28 -14.10
N GLY A 169 -9.80 11.29 -13.97
CA GLY A 169 -9.40 12.69 -14.18
C GLY A 169 -9.22 13.54 -12.92
N GLN A 170 -9.89 13.21 -11.81
CA GLN A 170 -9.87 14.07 -10.62
C GLN A 170 -8.75 13.69 -9.63
N PRO A 171 -8.07 14.69 -9.04
CA PRO A 171 -7.06 14.45 -8.01
C PRO A 171 -7.72 14.02 -6.70
N LEU A 172 -7.01 13.23 -5.90
CA LEU A 172 -7.46 12.84 -4.56
C LEU A 172 -7.62 14.07 -3.66
N ARG A 173 -8.77 14.18 -2.97
CA ARG A 173 -9.04 15.20 -1.97
C ARG A 173 -9.49 14.56 -0.66
N PHE A 174 -9.01 15.12 0.44
CA PHE A 174 -9.43 14.73 1.79
C PHE A 174 -10.36 15.83 2.34
N PRO A 175 -11.50 15.49 2.95
CA PRO A 175 -12.32 16.46 3.64
C PRO A 175 -11.60 17.00 4.88
N GLU A 176 -12.10 18.12 5.42
CA GLU A 176 -11.59 18.72 6.65
C GLU A 176 -12.01 17.94 7.91
N SER A 177 -13.13 17.22 7.83
CA SER A 177 -13.68 16.40 8.92
C SER A 177 -14.19 15.05 8.39
N PRO A 178 -14.02 13.93 9.13
CA PRO A 178 -13.26 13.82 10.37
C PRO A 178 -11.74 14.03 10.16
N THR A 179 -11.05 14.45 11.22
CA THR A 179 -9.59 14.56 11.20
C THR A 179 -8.98 13.16 11.33
N VAL A 180 -8.04 12.85 10.44
CA VAL A 180 -7.31 11.58 10.42
C VAL A 180 -5.82 11.83 10.47
N SER A 181 -5.04 10.85 10.93
CA SER A 181 -3.60 10.99 11.09
C SER A 181 -2.90 11.29 9.76
N PHE A 182 -1.77 12.00 9.82
CA PHE A 182 -0.94 12.24 8.63
C PHE A 182 -0.53 10.93 7.96
N ALA A 183 -0.12 9.93 8.75
CA ALA A 183 0.28 8.61 8.25
C ALA A 183 -0.84 7.89 7.49
N ALA A 184 -2.10 8.03 7.91
CA ALA A 184 -3.25 7.48 7.18
C ALA A 184 -3.42 8.16 5.82
N ARG A 185 -3.37 9.50 5.78
CA ARG A 185 -3.49 10.27 4.54
C ARG A 185 -2.34 9.98 3.59
N ASP A 186 -1.13 9.82 4.12
CA ASP A 186 0.07 9.50 3.36
C ASP A 186 -0.02 8.11 2.71
N LEU A 187 -0.46 7.10 3.48
CA LEU A 187 -0.71 5.76 2.96
C LEU A 187 -1.73 5.78 1.81
N ILE A 188 -2.87 6.44 2.01
CA ILE A 188 -3.93 6.54 1.01
C ILE A 188 -3.44 7.28 -0.24
N ARG A 189 -2.64 8.34 -0.09
CA ARG A 189 -2.03 9.04 -1.25
C ARG A 189 -1.15 8.10 -2.06
N GLY A 190 -0.33 7.28 -1.40
CA GLY A 190 0.53 6.30 -2.07
C GLY A 190 -0.25 5.20 -2.79
N LEU A 191 -1.34 4.71 -2.18
CA LEU A 191 -2.22 3.68 -2.76
C LEU A 191 -3.08 4.20 -3.92
N LEU A 192 -3.51 5.47 -3.87
CA LEU A 192 -4.39 6.07 -4.88
C LEU A 192 -3.64 6.88 -5.95
N VAL A 193 -2.37 6.54 -6.20
CA VAL A 193 -1.65 7.00 -7.39
C VAL A 193 -2.26 6.34 -8.62
N LYS A 194 -2.65 7.18 -9.59
CA LYS A 194 -3.38 6.73 -10.79
C LYS A 194 -2.53 5.81 -11.66
N GLU A 195 -1.25 6.12 -11.79
CA GLU A 195 -0.29 5.34 -12.57
C GLU A 195 0.21 4.14 -11.76
N PRO A 196 -0.06 2.88 -12.16
CA PRO A 196 0.26 1.70 -11.35
C PRO A 196 1.74 1.60 -10.98
N GLN A 197 2.66 1.94 -11.90
CA GLN A 197 4.10 1.81 -11.68
C GLN A 197 4.67 2.77 -10.62
N HIS A 198 3.91 3.82 -10.27
CA HIS A 198 4.25 4.80 -9.24
C HIS A 198 3.42 4.59 -7.96
N ARG A 199 2.49 3.63 -7.97
CA ARG A 199 1.64 3.30 -6.84
C ARG A 199 2.45 2.58 -5.77
N LEU A 200 2.18 2.90 -4.51
CA LEU A 200 2.71 2.15 -3.37
C LEU A 200 2.32 0.68 -3.50
N ALA A 201 3.22 -0.22 -3.12
CA ALA A 201 3.10 -1.67 -3.24
C ALA A 201 3.20 -2.22 -4.66
N TYR A 202 3.55 -1.41 -5.67
CA TYR A 202 3.76 -1.92 -7.03
C TYR A 202 4.95 -2.90 -7.12
N ARG A 203 6.06 -2.64 -6.42
CA ARG A 203 7.30 -3.45 -6.58
C ARG A 203 7.40 -4.60 -5.58
N ARG A 204 7.25 -4.32 -4.29
CA ARG A 204 7.35 -5.34 -3.22
C ARG A 204 6.01 -5.66 -2.55
N GLY A 205 4.91 -5.23 -3.15
CA GLY A 205 3.57 -5.66 -2.72
C GLY A 205 3.25 -5.31 -1.28
N ALA A 206 2.68 -6.29 -0.59
CA ALA A 206 2.29 -6.18 0.81
C ALA A 206 3.44 -5.71 1.72
N THR A 207 4.71 -5.99 1.40
CA THR A 207 5.81 -5.58 2.27
C THR A 207 5.94 -4.07 2.37
N GLU A 208 5.77 -3.34 1.26
CA GLU A 208 5.80 -1.87 1.28
C GLU A 208 4.67 -1.30 2.17
N ILE A 209 3.50 -1.93 2.14
CA ILE A 209 2.37 -1.55 3.00
C ILE A 209 2.69 -1.83 4.46
N LYS A 210 3.21 -3.03 4.77
CA LYS A 210 3.55 -3.45 6.14
C LYS A 210 4.63 -2.59 6.79
N GLN A 211 5.54 -2.03 5.99
CA GLN A 211 6.62 -1.13 6.44
C GLN A 211 6.17 0.33 6.56
N HIS A 212 4.97 0.69 6.09
CA HIS A 212 4.50 2.07 6.11
C HIS A 212 4.29 2.58 7.55
N PRO A 213 4.63 3.84 7.88
CA PRO A 213 4.47 4.41 9.22
C PRO A 213 3.06 4.29 9.82
N PHE A 214 2.03 4.18 8.98
CA PHE A 214 0.66 3.92 9.43
C PHE A 214 0.55 2.63 10.26
N PHE A 215 1.34 1.61 9.94
CA PHE A 215 1.34 0.31 10.60
C PHE A 215 2.54 0.09 11.55
N HIS A 216 3.23 1.16 11.99
CA HIS A 216 4.46 1.04 12.79
C HIS A 216 4.31 0.24 14.11
N ASN A 217 3.12 0.23 14.70
CA ASN A 217 2.82 -0.51 15.94
C ASN A 217 2.25 -1.91 15.70
N VAL A 218 2.17 -2.36 14.45
CA VAL A 218 1.60 -3.68 14.11
C VAL A 218 2.70 -4.74 14.11
N ASN A 219 2.56 -5.71 15.02
CA ASN A 219 3.36 -6.92 14.95
C ASN A 219 2.73 -7.92 13.96
N TRP A 220 3.21 -7.90 12.72
CA TRP A 220 2.69 -8.75 11.63
C TRP A 220 2.85 -10.25 11.88
N ALA A 221 3.81 -10.68 12.71
CA ALA A 221 3.99 -12.09 13.05
C ALA A 221 2.91 -12.60 14.02
N LEU A 222 2.31 -11.70 14.80
CA LEU A 222 1.31 -12.02 15.81
C LEU A 222 -0.09 -11.51 15.44
N ILE A 223 -0.30 -11.04 14.20
CA ILE A 223 -1.54 -10.36 13.81
C ILE A 223 -2.79 -11.23 13.98
N ARG A 224 -2.67 -12.56 13.84
CA ARG A 224 -3.77 -13.52 14.03
C ARG A 224 -4.13 -13.76 15.51
N CYS A 225 -3.28 -13.31 16.42
CA CYS A 225 -3.46 -13.43 17.87
C CYS A 225 -3.75 -12.08 18.53
N ALA A 226 -3.83 -11.00 17.74
CA ALA A 226 -4.15 -9.69 18.25
C ALA A 226 -5.62 -9.65 18.67
N ASN A 227 -5.91 -9.02 19.80
CA ASN A 227 -7.30 -8.82 20.21
C ASN A 227 -7.99 -7.88 19.21
N PRO A 228 -9.10 -8.27 18.58
CA PRO A 228 -9.84 -7.39 17.71
C PRO A 228 -10.45 -6.23 18.51
N PRO A 229 -10.62 -5.06 17.88
CA PRO A 229 -11.14 -3.88 18.56
C PRO A 229 -12.59 -4.04 19.01
N GLU A 230 -13.36 -4.83 18.27
CA GLU A 230 -14.76 -5.13 18.57
C GLU A 230 -15.05 -6.60 18.27
N VAL A 231 -15.77 -7.27 19.19
CA VAL A 231 -16.27 -8.63 19.02
C VAL A 231 -17.79 -8.56 18.93
N PRO A 232 -18.41 -9.05 17.83
CA PRO A 232 -19.86 -9.03 17.70
C PRO A 232 -20.54 -9.74 18.86
N ARG A 233 -21.54 -9.09 19.47
CA ARG A 233 -22.36 -9.76 20.50
C ARG A 233 -23.23 -10.79 19.80
N GLN A 234 -23.18 -12.05 20.24
CA GLN A 234 -24.16 -13.05 19.85
C GLN A 234 -25.55 -12.53 20.22
N THR A 235 -26.33 -12.16 19.20
CA THR A 235 -27.74 -11.93 19.41
C THR A 235 -28.30 -13.29 19.77
N MET A 236 -28.71 -13.46 21.03
CA MET A 236 -29.53 -14.61 21.41
C MET A 236 -30.79 -14.52 20.55
N MET A 237 -30.82 -15.27 19.44
CA MET A 237 -32.07 -15.57 18.78
C MET A 237 -32.92 -16.27 19.85
N MET A 238 -33.90 -15.56 20.38
CA MET A 238 -35.01 -16.21 21.06
C MET A 238 -35.54 -17.25 20.08
N ASN A 239 -35.34 -18.53 20.40
CA ASN A 239 -35.89 -19.65 19.65
C ASN A 239 -37.39 -19.39 19.44
N PRO A 240 -37.88 -19.25 18.20
CA PRO A 240 -39.26 -19.60 17.95
C PRO A 240 -39.33 -21.11 18.21
N THR A 241 -40.15 -21.49 19.17
CA THR A 241 -40.49 -22.87 19.49
C THR A 241 -40.71 -23.69 18.22
N SER A 242 -39.85 -24.70 18.05
CA SER A 242 -40.14 -26.02 17.44
C SER A 242 -41.06 -26.05 16.22
N THR A 243 -40.48 -26.21 15.04
CA THR A 243 -40.94 -27.23 14.08
C THR A 243 -39.74 -27.78 13.33
N GLU A 244 -39.52 -29.08 13.51
CA GLU A 244 -38.57 -29.92 12.80
C GLU A 244 -38.72 -29.74 11.29
N ASN A 245 -37.58 -29.59 10.60
CA ASN A 245 -37.38 -30.12 9.26
C ASN A 245 -35.86 -30.21 9.04
N GLU A 246 -35.34 -31.44 9.14
CA GLU A 246 -34.00 -31.80 8.69
C GLU A 246 -33.83 -31.46 7.21
N VAL A 247 -32.83 -30.63 6.90
CA VAL A 247 -32.19 -30.65 5.59
C VAL A 247 -30.70 -30.76 5.82
N SER A 248 -30.19 -31.97 5.58
CA SER A 248 -28.77 -32.29 5.55
C SER A 248 -28.09 -31.47 4.44
N GLY A 249 -27.33 -30.45 4.84
CA GLY A 249 -26.42 -29.70 3.98
C GLY A 249 -24.99 -29.95 4.43
N ASN A 250 -24.25 -30.76 3.68
CA ASN A 250 -22.84 -31.04 3.91
C ASN A 250 -22.02 -29.74 3.78
N TYR A 251 -21.67 -29.12 4.91
CA TYR A 251 -20.60 -28.13 4.95
C TYR A 251 -19.27 -28.88 4.92
N LEU A 252 -18.54 -28.73 3.83
CA LEU A 252 -17.15 -29.17 3.76
C LEU A 252 -16.33 -28.16 4.57
N ASP A 253 -15.91 -28.57 5.77
CA ASP A 253 -14.77 -27.96 6.46
C ASP A 253 -13.55 -28.13 5.57
N ILE A 254 -13.05 -27.02 5.03
CA ILE A 254 -11.76 -27.00 4.36
C ILE A 254 -10.75 -26.45 5.36
N ASP A 255 -10.13 -27.37 6.11
CA ASP A 255 -8.93 -27.11 6.89
C ASP A 255 -7.76 -26.82 5.96
N PHE A 256 -7.24 -25.60 6.00
CA PHE A 256 -5.96 -25.25 5.38
C PHE A 256 -4.85 -25.33 6.42
N PHE A 257 -4.06 -26.41 6.34
CA PHE A 257 -2.72 -26.53 6.93
C PHE A 257 -1.76 -25.46 6.37
#